data_AF-A0A246GDD6-F1
#
_entry.id   AF-A0A246GDD6-F1
#
_cell.length_a   1.000
_cell.length_b   1.000
_cell.length_c   1.000
_cell.angle_alpha   90.00
_cell.angle_beta   90.00
_cell.angle_gamma   90.00
#
_symmetry.space_group_name_H-M   'P 1'
#
loop_
_entity.id
_entity.type
_entity.pdbx_description
1 polymer ?
#
loop_
_entity_poly.entity_id
_entity_poly.type
_entity_poly.pdbx_seq_one_letter_code
_entity_poly.pdbx_strand_id
1 'polypeptide(L)'
;MRRFFNKFNFLTKIDIRIFLGFGLLILLGFGIFLFKYSRHIDCSNGNFLITADEFKPNEVVEFFDNTKGASSWEWNFGDSTTVDNRQRTFHKYKKEGDYLVKLIVNGSCYYEKLIKITNVGQQTGYLPIIKAPNVAFLGEVVRFSGDKNGGESWEWSFGETTSLDAVGQNVSYKFKTTGEKKITLIVNGDLEHIATKIIYVAPKVIVAKQKIDMESYEYEKPHSTFSLPRGMAKKDPLEDMLGYIPVSPKHDSHKELSEKTKTSEISNEQFQLLLKQVAAQAKTKDDFKEYLCGNFEIPVVVNDDNVMSFSELCKSISGKQIKITFLQLNRHESNNCIQNINIKYKTKKWMIWVKE
;
A
#
# COMPACT_ATOMS: atom_id res chain seq x y z
N MET A 1 -21.23 -59.26 -32.56
CA MET A 1 -21.31 -58.06 -33.43
C MET A 1 -22.01 -58.31 -34.78
N ARG A 2 -23.06 -59.16 -34.83
CA ARG A 2 -23.81 -59.47 -36.08
C ARG A 2 -25.34 -59.56 -35.91
N ARG A 3 -25.86 -59.30 -34.69
CA ARG A 3 -27.29 -59.40 -34.36
C ARG A 3 -28.01 -58.05 -34.22
N PHE A 4 -27.29 -56.94 -34.30
CA PHE A 4 -27.87 -55.59 -34.19
C PHE A 4 -28.34 -55.02 -35.53
N PHE A 5 -28.01 -55.66 -36.66
CA PHE A 5 -28.34 -55.18 -38.01
C PHE A 5 -29.68 -55.68 -38.58
N ASN A 6 -30.39 -56.61 -37.93
CA ASN A 6 -31.64 -57.18 -38.48
C ASN A 6 -32.92 -56.42 -38.11
N LYS A 7 -32.83 -55.22 -37.50
CA LYS A 7 -34.01 -54.38 -37.21
C LYS A 7 -34.26 -53.25 -38.21
N PHE A 8 -33.45 -53.12 -39.26
CA PHE A 8 -33.58 -52.03 -40.24
C PHE A 8 -34.16 -52.44 -41.60
N ASN A 9 -34.94 -53.53 -41.68
CA ASN A 9 -35.71 -53.89 -42.88
C ASN A 9 -36.89 -52.95 -43.18
N PHE A 10 -37.10 -51.90 -42.38
CA PHE A 10 -38.07 -50.83 -42.66
C PHE A 10 -37.51 -49.74 -43.58
N LEU A 11 -36.18 -49.58 -43.65
CA LEU A 11 -35.55 -48.48 -44.40
C LEU A 11 -35.36 -48.76 -45.89
N THR A 12 -35.54 -49.99 -46.35
CA THR A 12 -35.31 -50.39 -47.76
C THR A 12 -36.46 -50.02 -48.70
N LYS A 13 -37.61 -49.56 -48.18
CA LYS A 13 -38.78 -49.12 -48.97
C LYS A 13 -38.90 -47.61 -49.13
N ILE A 14 -37.98 -46.83 -48.59
CA ILE A 14 -38.06 -45.36 -48.58
C ILE A 14 -37.07 -44.82 -49.62
N ASP A 15 -37.55 -43.94 -50.50
CA ASP A 15 -36.74 -43.31 -51.55
C ASP A 15 -35.56 -42.54 -50.93
N ILE A 16 -34.35 -42.76 -51.45
CA ILE A 16 -33.13 -42.08 -51.03
C ILE A 16 -33.24 -40.55 -51.08
N ARG A 17 -34.05 -40.01 -52.00
CA ARG A 17 -34.32 -38.57 -52.12
C ARG A 17 -35.00 -38.00 -50.87
N ILE A 18 -35.80 -38.82 -50.19
CA ILE A 18 -36.47 -38.44 -48.94
C ILE A 18 -35.44 -38.30 -47.81
N PHE A 19 -34.48 -39.23 -47.70
CA PHE A 19 -33.39 -39.14 -46.73
C PHE A 19 -32.46 -37.95 -46.99
N LEU A 20 -32.15 -37.67 -48.26
CA LEU A 20 -31.39 -36.47 -48.63
C LEU A 20 -32.13 -35.18 -48.26
N GLY A 21 -33.45 -35.13 -48.46
CA GLY A 21 -34.30 -34.01 -48.04
C GLY A 21 -34.30 -33.80 -46.52
N PHE A 22 -34.50 -34.87 -45.74
CA PHE A 22 -34.42 -34.79 -44.27
C PHE A 22 -33.01 -34.41 -43.78
N GLY A 23 -31.96 -34.95 -44.40
CA GLY A 23 -30.58 -34.58 -44.09
C GLY A 23 -30.30 -33.10 -44.32
N LEU A 24 -30.79 -32.54 -45.43
CA LEU A 24 -30.64 -31.12 -45.74
C LEU A 24 -31.41 -30.22 -44.77
N LEU A 25 -32.62 -30.61 -44.37
CA LEU A 25 -33.41 -29.90 -43.35
C LEU A 25 -32.74 -29.92 -41.97
N ILE A 26 -32.15 -31.05 -41.57
CA ILE A 26 -31.40 -31.16 -40.32
C ILE A 26 -30.15 -30.29 -40.36
N LEU A 27 -29.42 -30.26 -41.48
CA LEU A 27 -28.25 -29.39 -41.66
C LEU A 27 -28.63 -27.91 -41.62
N LEU A 28 -29.73 -27.52 -42.25
CA LEU A 28 -30.27 -26.16 -42.17
C LEU A 28 -30.66 -25.79 -40.72
N GLY A 29 -31.37 -26.69 -40.04
CA GLY A 29 -31.75 -26.52 -38.63
C GLY A 29 -30.54 -26.39 -37.71
N PHE A 30 -29.52 -27.23 -37.91
CA PHE A 30 -28.27 -27.17 -37.15
C PHE A 30 -27.48 -25.89 -37.46
N GLY A 31 -27.47 -25.43 -38.70
CA GLY A 31 -26.87 -24.15 -39.09
C GLY A 31 -27.54 -22.96 -38.39
N ILE A 32 -28.87 -22.92 -38.37
CA ILE A 32 -29.63 -21.88 -37.66
C ILE A 32 -29.40 -21.97 -36.15
N PHE A 33 -29.35 -23.20 -35.60
CA PHE A 33 -29.06 -23.42 -34.18
C PHE A 33 -27.66 -22.92 -33.81
N LEU A 34 -26.62 -23.28 -34.57
CA LEU A 34 -25.27 -22.80 -34.35
C LEU A 34 -25.17 -21.28 -34.48
N PHE A 35 -25.85 -20.70 -35.47
CA PHE A 35 -25.92 -19.25 -35.64
C PHE A 35 -26.59 -18.55 -34.45
N LYS A 36 -27.71 -19.09 -33.96
CA LYS A 36 -28.38 -18.57 -32.75
C LYS A 36 -27.52 -18.78 -31.50
N TYR A 37 -26.90 -19.93 -31.35
CA TYR A 37 -26.05 -20.27 -30.22
C TYR A 37 -24.80 -19.40 -30.17
N SER A 38 -24.15 -19.13 -31.32
CA SER A 38 -22.98 -18.26 -31.37
C SER A 38 -23.29 -16.78 -31.10
N ARG A 39 -24.55 -16.38 -31.26
CA ARG A 39 -25.04 -15.01 -30.96
C ARG A 39 -25.82 -14.94 -29.65
N HIS A 40 -25.95 -16.04 -28.92
CA HIS A 40 -26.65 -16.07 -27.65
C HIS A 40 -25.76 -15.42 -26.58
N ILE A 41 -26.24 -14.35 -25.96
CA ILE A 41 -25.62 -13.77 -24.77
C ILE A 41 -26.41 -14.27 -23.57
N ASP A 42 -25.70 -14.82 -22.59
CA ASP A 42 -26.29 -15.19 -21.32
C ASP A 42 -26.31 -13.95 -20.40
N CYS A 43 -27.47 -13.30 -20.35
CA CYS A 43 -27.64 -12.13 -19.50
C CYS A 43 -27.57 -12.46 -18.00
N SER A 44 -27.77 -13.72 -17.58
CA SER A 44 -27.81 -14.11 -16.16
C SER A 44 -26.44 -14.03 -15.47
N ASN A 45 -25.37 -14.01 -16.26
CA ASN A 45 -23.98 -14.03 -15.77
C ASN A 45 -23.23 -12.71 -16.01
N GLY A 46 -23.91 -11.66 -16.50
CA GLY A 46 -23.29 -10.36 -16.67
C GLY A 46 -23.01 -9.72 -15.31
N ASN A 47 -21.75 -9.37 -15.07
CA ASN A 47 -21.33 -8.69 -13.85
C ASN A 47 -20.49 -7.49 -14.25
N PHE A 48 -21.02 -6.30 -14.06
CA PHE A 48 -20.26 -5.09 -14.32
C PHE A 48 -19.60 -4.58 -13.04
N LEU A 49 -18.37 -4.11 -13.20
CA LEU A 49 -17.51 -3.66 -12.13
C LEU A 49 -17.59 -2.13 -12.04
N ILE A 50 -17.69 -1.65 -10.81
CA ILE A 50 -17.61 -0.23 -10.47
C ILE A 50 -16.43 -0.10 -9.52
N THR A 51 -15.44 0.72 -9.87
CA THR A 51 -14.21 0.88 -9.11
C THR A 51 -13.91 2.36 -8.93
N ALA A 52 -13.63 2.76 -7.70
CA ALA A 52 -13.19 4.11 -7.35
C ALA A 52 -12.34 4.03 -6.08
N ASP A 53 -11.36 4.93 -5.94
CA ASP A 53 -10.61 5.07 -4.68
C ASP A 53 -11.56 5.52 -3.56
N GLU A 54 -12.44 6.49 -3.87
CA GLU A 54 -13.45 7.00 -2.95
C GLU A 54 -14.72 7.43 -3.70
N PHE A 55 -15.89 7.12 -3.15
CA PHE A 55 -17.19 7.53 -3.72
C PHE A 55 -17.59 8.94 -3.25
N LYS A 56 -16.90 9.97 -3.74
CA LYS A 56 -17.09 11.38 -3.36
C LYS A 56 -17.44 12.28 -4.55
N PRO A 57 -18.04 13.46 -4.32
CA PRO A 57 -18.28 14.42 -5.39
C PRO A 57 -16.97 14.82 -6.12
N ASN A 58 -17.04 14.91 -7.44
CA ASN A 58 -15.96 15.24 -8.37
C ASN A 58 -14.81 14.22 -8.48
N GLU A 59 -14.90 13.09 -7.79
CA GLU A 59 -13.97 11.97 -7.97
C GLU A 59 -14.32 11.10 -9.18
N VAL A 60 -13.29 10.49 -9.77
CA VAL A 60 -13.45 9.60 -10.93
C VAL A 60 -13.92 8.23 -10.45
N VAL A 61 -15.05 7.78 -10.98
CA VAL A 61 -15.54 6.41 -10.84
C VAL A 61 -15.37 5.70 -12.17
N GLU A 62 -14.68 4.56 -12.15
CA GLU A 62 -14.52 3.67 -13.29
C GLU A 62 -15.66 2.66 -13.37
N PHE A 63 -16.18 2.48 -14.58
CA PHE A 63 -17.21 1.51 -14.92
C PHE A 63 -16.68 0.58 -16.00
N PHE A 64 -16.80 -0.72 -15.78
CA PHE A 64 -16.29 -1.72 -16.70
C PHE A 64 -17.21 -2.93 -16.78
N ASP A 65 -17.60 -3.30 -17.99
CA ASP A 65 -18.35 -4.53 -18.24
C ASP A 65 -17.43 -5.68 -18.71
N ASN A 66 -17.61 -6.86 -18.12
CA ASN A 66 -16.88 -8.07 -18.48
C ASN A 66 -17.79 -9.17 -19.09
N THR A 67 -19.02 -8.81 -19.49
CA THR A 67 -20.02 -9.77 -19.98
C THR A 67 -19.52 -10.45 -21.26
N LYS A 68 -19.49 -11.80 -21.26
CA LYS A 68 -19.03 -12.58 -22.41
C LYS A 68 -20.00 -12.45 -23.59
N GLY A 69 -19.48 -12.14 -24.77
CA GLY A 69 -20.30 -11.94 -25.98
C GLY A 69 -20.94 -10.55 -26.09
N ALA A 70 -20.60 -9.63 -25.18
CA ALA A 70 -20.98 -8.23 -25.30
C ALA A 70 -20.31 -7.58 -26.53
N SER A 71 -21.09 -6.85 -27.32
CA SER A 71 -20.64 -6.12 -28.51
C SER A 71 -21.00 -4.63 -28.49
N SER A 72 -21.98 -4.26 -27.68
CA SER A 72 -22.39 -2.87 -27.45
C SER A 72 -22.79 -2.67 -26.00
N TRP A 73 -22.52 -1.48 -25.48
CA TRP A 73 -22.80 -1.05 -24.13
C TRP A 73 -23.58 0.25 -24.19
N GLU A 74 -24.41 0.49 -23.18
CA GLU A 74 -25.13 1.74 -22.99
C GLU A 74 -25.20 2.02 -21.49
N TRP A 75 -24.39 2.96 -21.01
CA TRP A 75 -24.28 3.34 -19.61
C TRP A 75 -25.13 4.56 -19.32
N ASN A 76 -26.01 4.45 -18.33
CA ASN A 76 -26.72 5.58 -17.73
C ASN A 76 -26.30 5.70 -16.26
N PHE A 77 -25.67 6.81 -15.90
CA PHE A 77 -25.09 7.01 -14.57
C PHE A 77 -26.10 7.45 -13.50
N GLY A 78 -27.35 7.74 -13.87
CA GLY A 78 -28.41 8.12 -12.94
C GLY A 78 -28.41 9.59 -12.50
N ASP A 79 -27.52 10.43 -13.05
CA ASP A 79 -27.37 11.86 -12.70
C ASP A 79 -27.78 12.82 -13.84
N SER A 80 -28.54 12.31 -14.81
CA SER A 80 -28.97 13.03 -16.04
C SER A 80 -27.83 13.41 -16.99
N THR A 81 -26.65 12.81 -16.85
CA THR A 81 -25.56 12.99 -17.82
C THR A 81 -25.77 12.14 -19.07
N THR A 82 -25.00 12.47 -20.12
CA THR A 82 -25.09 11.77 -21.40
C THR A 82 -24.69 10.32 -21.25
N VAL A 83 -25.43 9.46 -21.94
CA VAL A 83 -25.16 8.03 -22.02
C VAL A 83 -23.80 7.75 -22.67
N ASP A 84 -23.09 6.74 -22.17
CA ASP A 84 -21.80 6.29 -22.72
C ASP A 84 -21.92 4.91 -23.36
N ASN A 85 -21.27 4.70 -24.51
CA ASN A 85 -21.37 3.45 -25.26
C ASN A 85 -20.09 2.58 -25.25
N ARG A 86 -19.12 2.92 -24.40
CA ARG A 86 -17.84 2.21 -24.29
C ARG A 86 -17.94 1.07 -23.27
N GLN A 87 -17.22 -0.02 -23.51
CA GLN A 87 -17.10 -1.13 -22.55
C GLN A 87 -16.52 -0.68 -21.20
N ARG A 88 -15.51 0.19 -21.25
CA ARG A 88 -14.86 0.83 -20.10
C ARG A 88 -15.06 2.32 -20.20
N THR A 89 -15.60 2.94 -19.16
CA THR A 89 -15.83 4.38 -19.10
C THR A 89 -15.55 4.93 -17.70
N PHE A 90 -15.33 6.24 -17.65
CA PHE A 90 -15.05 6.99 -16.43
C PHE A 90 -16.09 8.09 -16.28
N HIS A 91 -16.66 8.21 -15.09
CA HIS A 91 -17.67 9.22 -14.79
C HIS A 91 -17.35 9.97 -13.50
N LYS A 92 -17.82 11.22 -13.40
CA LYS A 92 -17.67 12.07 -12.20
C LYS A 92 -19.02 12.61 -11.76
N TYR A 93 -19.41 12.29 -10.53
CA TYR A 93 -20.63 12.80 -9.93
C TYR A 93 -20.40 14.17 -9.29
N LYS A 94 -21.12 15.21 -9.73
CA LYS A 94 -20.92 16.58 -9.23
C LYS A 94 -21.53 16.83 -7.84
N LYS A 95 -22.59 16.10 -7.50
CA LYS A 95 -23.35 16.26 -6.26
C LYS A 95 -23.34 14.95 -5.47
N GLU A 96 -23.51 15.07 -4.17
CA GLU A 96 -23.82 13.91 -3.31
C GLU A 96 -25.23 13.40 -3.58
N GLY A 97 -25.43 12.11 -3.32
CA GLY A 97 -26.71 11.45 -3.54
C GLY A 97 -26.55 9.97 -3.87
N ASP A 98 -27.69 9.29 -3.91
CA ASP A 98 -27.79 7.91 -4.38
C ASP A 98 -28.09 7.93 -5.88
N TYR A 99 -27.25 7.24 -6.66
CA TYR A 99 -27.35 7.18 -8.11
C TYR A 99 -27.59 5.75 -8.56
N LEU A 100 -28.68 5.52 -9.30
CA LEU A 100 -28.98 4.23 -9.89
C LEU A 100 -28.30 4.13 -11.26
N VAL A 101 -27.17 3.43 -11.30
CA VAL A 101 -26.42 3.17 -12.53
C VAL A 101 -27.08 2.04 -13.28
N LYS A 102 -27.38 2.26 -14.57
CA LYS A 102 -27.97 1.27 -15.46
C LYS A 102 -27.01 0.98 -16.62
N LEU A 103 -26.87 -0.28 -16.96
CA LEU A 103 -26.11 -0.76 -18.11
C LEU A 103 -27.02 -1.60 -18.99
N ILE A 104 -27.08 -1.26 -20.29
CA ILE A 104 -27.72 -2.09 -21.30
C ILE A 104 -26.62 -2.68 -22.20
N VAL A 105 -26.57 -4.01 -22.31
CA VAL A 105 -25.63 -4.72 -23.19
C VAL A 105 -26.39 -5.33 -24.35
N ASN A 106 -25.92 -5.10 -25.58
CA ASN A 106 -26.51 -5.60 -26.83
C ASN A 106 -28.02 -5.28 -27.00
N GLY A 107 -28.54 -4.27 -26.31
CA GLY A 107 -29.96 -3.88 -26.32
C GLY A 107 -30.92 -4.84 -25.63
N SER A 108 -30.43 -5.96 -25.08
CA SER A 108 -31.26 -7.04 -24.53
C SER A 108 -30.96 -7.40 -23.08
N CYS A 109 -29.72 -7.19 -22.62
CA CYS A 109 -29.35 -7.45 -21.23
C CYS A 109 -29.38 -6.15 -20.43
N TYR A 110 -30.10 -6.14 -19.32
CA TYR A 110 -30.30 -4.96 -18.47
C TYR A 110 -29.73 -5.23 -17.09
N TYR A 111 -28.82 -4.37 -16.65
CA TYR A 111 -28.21 -4.43 -15.33
C TYR A 111 -28.36 -3.10 -14.62
N GLU A 112 -28.54 -3.14 -13.31
CA GLU A 112 -28.59 -1.94 -12.48
C GLU A 112 -27.84 -2.13 -11.17
N LYS A 113 -27.24 -1.05 -10.67
CA LYS A 113 -26.56 -1.01 -9.38
C LYS A 113 -26.69 0.38 -8.78
N LEU A 114 -27.10 0.42 -7.52
CA LEU A 114 -27.13 1.64 -6.75
C LEU A 114 -25.72 1.96 -6.23
N ILE A 115 -25.26 3.17 -6.47
CA ILE A 115 -24.06 3.72 -5.86
C ILE A 115 -24.43 4.92 -5.01
N LYS A 116 -23.64 5.17 -3.96
CA LYS A 116 -23.86 6.28 -3.04
C LYS A 116 -22.63 7.19 -3.07
N ILE A 117 -22.82 8.43 -3.48
CA ILE A 117 -21.76 9.45 -3.51
C ILE A 117 -21.95 10.35 -2.30
N THR A 118 -20.93 10.44 -1.45
CA THR A 118 -20.98 11.21 -0.20
C THR A 118 -19.69 11.98 0.02
N ASN A 119 -19.76 13.24 0.43
CA ASN A 119 -18.57 13.99 0.77
C ASN A 119 -18.06 13.56 2.16
N VAL A 120 -16.86 12.94 2.24
CA VAL A 120 -16.26 12.53 3.52
C VAL A 120 -15.71 13.73 4.31
N GLY A 121 -15.97 14.96 3.87
CA GLY A 121 -15.84 16.17 4.69
C GLY A 121 -16.80 16.25 5.88
N GLN A 122 -17.72 15.29 6.03
CA GLN A 122 -18.70 15.27 7.13
C GLN A 122 -19.00 13.85 7.64
N GLN A 123 -17.98 13.03 7.85
CA GLN A 123 -18.09 11.85 8.74
C GLN A 123 -17.29 12.06 10.03
N THR A 124 -17.69 13.05 10.82
CA THR A 124 -17.62 12.89 12.28
C THR A 124 -18.68 11.87 12.66
N GLY A 125 -18.31 10.63 13.00
CA GLY A 125 -19.27 9.70 13.61
C GLY A 125 -19.11 8.21 13.34
N TYR A 126 -18.12 7.76 12.57
CA TYR A 126 -17.90 6.31 12.44
C TYR A 126 -17.22 5.75 13.70
N LEU A 127 -16.10 6.38 14.09
CA LEU A 127 -15.45 6.10 15.36
C LEU A 127 -16.06 6.98 16.47
N PRO A 128 -16.24 6.44 17.69
CA PRO A 128 -16.51 7.24 18.87
C PRO A 128 -15.43 8.31 19.08
N ILE A 129 -15.80 9.47 19.62
CA ILE A 129 -14.87 10.54 19.97
C ILE A 129 -14.59 10.48 21.46
N ILE A 130 -13.30 10.47 21.83
CA ILE A 130 -12.86 10.54 23.24
C ILE A 130 -12.44 11.97 23.59
N LYS A 131 -13.23 12.63 24.44
CA LYS A 131 -12.91 13.93 25.04
C LYS A 131 -12.17 13.72 26.36
N ALA A 132 -10.90 14.12 26.39
CA ALA A 132 -9.98 13.95 27.52
C ALA A 132 -8.82 14.97 27.40
N PRO A 133 -8.13 15.34 28.50
CA PRO A 133 -6.91 16.14 28.42
C PRO A 133 -5.76 15.34 27.76
N ASN A 134 -4.77 16.04 27.20
CA ASN A 134 -3.58 15.38 26.63
C ASN A 134 -2.55 14.99 27.71
N VAL A 135 -2.60 15.65 28.87
CA VAL A 135 -1.71 15.43 30.00
C VAL A 135 -2.53 15.29 31.28
N ALA A 136 -2.18 14.34 32.12
CA ALA A 136 -2.75 14.10 33.44
C ALA A 136 -1.63 13.98 34.48
N PHE A 137 -1.94 14.20 35.76
CA PHE A 137 -1.00 14.02 36.85
C PHE A 137 -1.31 12.78 37.68
N LEU A 138 -0.26 12.10 38.13
CA LEU A 138 -0.35 10.90 38.94
C LEU A 138 -1.21 11.14 40.19
N GLY A 139 -2.20 10.28 40.39
CA GLY A 139 -3.07 10.32 41.56
C GLY A 139 -4.17 11.40 41.56
N GLU A 140 -4.30 12.18 40.49
CA GLU A 140 -5.43 13.10 40.29
C GLU A 140 -6.59 12.41 39.57
N VAL A 141 -7.81 12.91 39.80
CA VAL A 141 -9.02 12.38 39.15
C VAL A 141 -9.19 13.08 37.80
N VAL A 142 -9.07 12.32 36.72
CA VAL A 142 -9.22 12.79 35.34
C VAL A 142 -10.62 12.45 34.85
N ARG A 143 -11.29 13.39 34.18
CA ARG A 143 -12.62 13.19 33.58
C ARG A 143 -12.51 12.86 32.10
N PHE A 144 -13.31 11.91 31.65
CA PHE A 144 -13.40 11.43 30.28
C PHE A 144 -14.85 11.46 29.82
N SER A 145 -15.06 11.78 28.54
CA SER A 145 -16.38 11.81 27.92
C SER A 145 -16.33 11.21 26.52
N GLY A 146 -17.25 10.30 26.24
CA GLY A 146 -17.44 9.64 24.94
C GLY A 146 -18.56 10.30 24.15
N ASP A 147 -18.38 10.42 22.83
CA ASP A 147 -19.38 11.02 21.94
C ASP A 147 -19.49 10.22 20.63
N LYS A 148 -20.68 9.71 20.32
CA LYS A 148 -21.03 8.85 19.17
C LYS A 148 -22.54 8.94 18.99
N ASN A 149 -22.96 9.19 17.76
CA ASN A 149 -24.39 9.19 17.43
C ASN A 149 -24.96 7.77 17.58
N GLY A 150 -26.08 7.61 18.29
CA GLY A 150 -26.67 6.32 18.61
C GLY A 150 -25.91 5.48 19.66
N GLY A 151 -25.06 6.09 20.49
CA GLY A 151 -24.37 5.38 21.57
C GLY A 151 -25.29 5.09 22.77
N GLU A 152 -25.59 3.82 23.02
CA GLU A 152 -26.41 3.32 24.12
C GLU A 152 -25.56 2.75 25.27
N SER A 153 -24.44 2.08 24.96
CA SER A 153 -23.50 1.55 25.95
C SER A 153 -22.07 2.03 25.69
N TRP A 154 -21.29 2.19 26.76
CA TRP A 154 -19.96 2.78 26.72
C TRP A 154 -19.03 2.01 27.64
N GLU A 155 -17.95 1.48 27.08
CA GLU A 155 -16.99 0.62 27.77
C GLU A 155 -15.58 1.19 27.62
N TRP A 156 -14.92 1.47 28.74
CA TRP A 156 -13.62 2.14 28.79
C TRP A 156 -12.52 1.21 29.31
N SER A 157 -11.34 1.29 28.69
CA SER A 157 -10.09 0.79 29.25
C SER A 157 -9.02 1.88 29.21
N PHE A 158 -8.34 2.10 30.33
CA PHE A 158 -7.36 3.18 30.49
C PHE A 158 -5.89 2.72 30.32
N GLY A 159 -5.70 1.45 29.96
CA GLY A 159 -4.38 0.90 29.63
C GLY A 159 -3.45 0.68 30.84
N GLU A 160 -3.98 0.64 32.06
CA GLU A 160 -3.23 0.19 33.26
C GLU A 160 -3.45 -1.30 33.55
N THR A 161 -4.57 -1.86 33.11
CA THR A 161 -4.91 -3.28 33.24
C THR A 161 -5.42 -3.84 31.92
N THR A 162 -5.50 -5.16 31.80
CA THR A 162 -6.08 -5.85 30.63
C THR A 162 -7.60 -5.99 30.72
N SER A 163 -8.23 -5.42 31.75
CA SER A 163 -9.67 -5.51 32.02
C SER A 163 -10.41 -4.22 31.69
N LEU A 164 -11.74 -4.34 31.57
CA LEU A 164 -12.67 -3.21 31.52
C LEU A 164 -12.57 -2.40 32.84
N ASP A 165 -12.34 -1.09 32.73
CA ASP A 165 -12.11 -0.22 33.89
C ASP A 165 -13.36 0.59 34.29
N ALA A 166 -14.19 1.00 33.33
CA ALA A 166 -15.39 1.80 33.60
C ALA A 166 -16.47 1.64 32.53
N VAL A 167 -17.72 1.90 32.92
CA VAL A 167 -18.90 1.89 32.04
C VAL A 167 -19.64 3.23 32.18
N GLY A 168 -20.13 3.76 31.06
CA GLY A 168 -20.92 5.00 31.01
C GLY A 168 -20.30 6.07 30.11
N GLN A 169 -21.13 7.00 29.63
CA GLN A 169 -20.68 8.00 28.65
C GLN A 169 -19.66 9.00 29.24
N ASN A 170 -19.86 9.41 30.48
CA ASN A 170 -18.97 10.30 31.21
C ASN A 170 -18.42 9.57 32.43
N VAL A 171 -17.11 9.40 32.51
CA VAL A 171 -16.44 8.64 33.57
C VAL A 171 -15.26 9.40 34.13
N SER A 172 -14.81 9.00 35.32
CA SER A 172 -13.62 9.56 35.94
C SER A 172 -12.65 8.44 36.35
N TYR A 173 -11.36 8.62 36.07
CA TYR A 173 -10.33 7.63 36.37
C TYR A 173 -9.11 8.27 37.03
N LYS A 174 -8.41 7.51 37.86
CA LYS A 174 -7.22 7.95 38.61
C LYS A 174 -6.06 7.01 38.34
N PHE A 175 -5.07 7.51 37.60
CA PHE A 175 -3.91 6.73 37.18
C PHE A 175 -2.99 6.42 38.36
N LYS A 176 -2.50 5.17 38.40
CA LYS A 176 -1.58 4.65 39.43
C LYS A 176 -0.11 4.66 38.98
N THR A 177 0.13 4.71 37.68
CA THR A 177 1.47 4.67 37.08
C THR A 177 1.67 5.83 36.09
N THR A 178 2.90 6.33 36.02
CA THR A 178 3.30 7.41 35.11
C THR A 178 3.61 6.88 33.70
N GLY A 179 3.74 7.79 32.74
CA GLY A 179 4.09 7.49 31.35
C GLY A 179 2.89 7.61 30.39
N GLU A 180 3.09 7.16 29.15
CA GLU A 180 2.03 7.17 28.14
C GLU A 180 0.95 6.12 28.43
N LYS A 181 -0.31 6.54 28.35
CA LYS A 181 -1.49 5.71 28.56
C LYS A 181 -2.36 5.69 27.33
N LYS A 182 -2.59 4.49 26.80
CA LYS A 182 -3.49 4.24 25.67
C LYS A 182 -4.89 3.95 26.20
N ILE A 183 -5.81 4.88 25.98
CA ILE A 183 -7.20 4.78 26.37
C ILE A 183 -7.99 4.25 25.19
N THR A 184 -8.82 3.23 25.41
CA THR A 184 -9.74 2.69 24.41
C THR A 184 -11.18 2.86 24.88
N LEU A 185 -12.07 3.11 23.91
CA LEU A 185 -13.51 3.24 24.12
C LEU A 185 -14.25 2.39 23.09
N ILE A 186 -15.07 1.47 23.60
CA ILE A 186 -15.99 0.63 22.84
C ILE A 186 -17.41 1.15 23.09
N VAL A 187 -18.21 1.30 22.03
CA VAL A 187 -19.59 1.80 22.12
C VAL A 187 -20.52 0.78 21.50
N ASN A 188 -21.59 0.41 22.20
CA ASN A 188 -22.57 -0.60 21.76
C ASN A 188 -21.97 -2.00 21.48
N GLY A 189 -20.85 -2.35 22.13
CA GLY A 189 -20.15 -3.62 21.89
C GLY A 189 -19.50 -3.73 20.50
N ASP A 190 -19.34 -2.61 19.79
CA ASP A 190 -18.77 -2.55 18.45
C ASP A 190 -17.22 -2.66 18.49
N LEU A 191 -16.71 -3.87 18.24
CA LEU A 191 -15.27 -4.17 18.28
C LEU A 191 -14.54 -3.79 16.98
N GLU A 192 -15.26 -3.47 15.91
CA GLU A 192 -14.64 -3.03 14.65
C GLU A 192 -14.31 -1.53 14.68
N HIS A 193 -15.04 -0.76 15.51
CA HIS A 193 -14.93 0.71 15.58
C HIS A 193 -14.49 1.21 16.95
N ILE A 194 -13.36 0.68 17.43
CA ILE A 194 -12.78 1.07 18.72
C ILE A 194 -12.10 2.44 18.62
N ALA A 195 -12.54 3.39 19.44
CA ALA A 195 -11.86 4.67 19.56
C ALA A 195 -10.63 4.54 20.46
N THR A 196 -9.53 5.17 20.10
CA THR A 196 -8.29 5.17 20.88
C THR A 196 -7.77 6.60 21.09
N LYS A 197 -7.32 6.91 22.30
CA LYS A 197 -6.62 8.17 22.62
C LYS A 197 -5.42 7.92 23.51
N ILE A 198 -4.27 8.50 23.17
CA ILE A 198 -3.07 8.44 24.00
C ILE A 198 -2.98 9.73 24.82
N ILE A 199 -2.71 9.59 26.12
CA ILE A 199 -2.44 10.71 27.02
C ILE A 199 -1.13 10.45 27.79
N TYR A 200 -0.48 11.50 28.27
CA TYR A 200 0.72 11.38 29.10
C TYR A 200 0.40 11.62 30.58
N VAL A 201 0.77 10.67 31.44
CA VAL A 201 0.61 10.78 32.90
C VAL A 201 1.95 11.20 33.52
N ALA A 202 2.03 12.48 33.90
CA ALA A 202 3.20 13.05 34.57
C ALA A 202 3.21 12.71 36.07
N PRO A 203 4.39 12.54 36.70
CA PRO A 203 4.47 12.46 38.16
C PRO A 203 3.93 13.74 38.79
N LYS A 204 3.29 13.63 39.96
CA LYS A 204 2.81 14.79 40.70
C LYS A 204 4.02 15.64 41.13
N VAL A 205 4.06 16.89 40.69
CA VAL A 205 5.11 17.83 41.11
C VAL A 205 4.95 18.06 42.61
N ILE A 206 5.90 17.53 43.40
CA ILE A 206 6.02 17.91 44.81
C ILE A 206 6.65 19.31 44.77
N VAL A 207 5.82 20.35 44.82
CA VAL A 207 6.32 21.70 45.09
C VAL A 207 6.88 21.65 46.51
N ALA A 208 8.21 21.68 46.64
CA ALA A 208 8.83 21.90 47.93
C ALA A 208 8.26 23.22 48.47
N LYS A 209 7.56 23.17 49.61
CA LYS A 209 7.20 24.40 50.33
C LYS A 209 8.52 25.00 50.83
N GLN A 210 9.10 25.91 50.06
CA GLN A 210 10.08 26.84 50.63
C GLN A 210 9.30 27.82 51.50
N LYS A 211 9.41 27.65 52.83
CA LYS A 211 9.37 28.81 53.73
C LYS A 211 10.67 29.55 53.49
N ILE A 212 10.61 30.67 52.77
CA ILE A 212 11.62 31.71 52.93
C ILE A 212 10.92 32.79 53.74
N ASP A 213 11.29 32.87 55.01
CA ASP A 213 10.92 33.98 55.86
C ASP A 213 11.76 35.18 55.42
N MET A 214 11.11 36.11 54.75
CA MET A 214 11.77 37.26 54.13
C MET A 214 11.73 38.44 55.10
N GLU A 215 12.26 38.26 56.29
CA GLU A 215 12.55 39.37 57.20
C GLU A 215 14.02 39.77 57.00
N SER A 216 14.23 41.04 56.63
CA SER A 216 15.52 41.72 56.40
C SER A 216 16.21 41.46 55.05
N TYR A 217 15.76 42.20 54.03
CA TYR A 217 16.68 42.65 52.97
C TYR A 217 17.36 43.93 53.46
N GLU A 218 18.63 43.83 53.84
CA GLU A 218 19.48 45.00 54.05
C GLU A 218 20.18 45.30 52.71
N TYR A 219 19.92 46.49 52.15
CA TYR A 219 20.51 46.90 50.87
C TYR A 219 22.04 46.95 50.98
N GLU A 220 22.76 46.29 50.07
CA GLU A 220 24.21 46.44 49.96
C GLU A 220 24.58 47.89 49.62
N LYS A 221 25.51 48.48 50.39
CA LYS A 221 26.06 49.80 50.11
C LYS A 221 26.76 49.79 48.75
N PRO A 222 26.70 50.91 47.98
CA PRO A 222 27.28 50.97 46.64
C PRO A 222 28.78 50.67 46.69
N HIS A 223 29.21 49.74 45.82
CA HIS A 223 30.61 49.32 45.70
C HIS A 223 31.50 50.53 45.37
N SER A 224 32.50 50.81 46.21
CA SER A 224 33.57 51.73 45.83
C SER A 224 34.32 51.13 44.66
N THR A 225 34.43 51.89 43.55
CA THR A 225 35.14 51.50 42.33
C THR A 225 36.56 51.04 42.64
N PHE A 226 36.75 49.71 42.61
CA PHE A 226 38.06 49.09 42.66
C PHE A 226 38.70 49.19 41.28
N SER A 227 39.68 50.07 41.12
CA SER A 227 40.48 50.15 39.90
C SER A 227 41.64 49.17 39.94
N LEU A 228 41.71 48.27 38.97
CA LEU A 228 42.80 47.30 38.82
C LEU A 228 44.15 48.02 38.52
N PRO A 229 45.28 47.54 39.05
CA PRO A 229 46.59 48.04 38.66
C PRO A 229 46.87 47.70 37.19
N ARG A 230 47.36 48.67 36.41
CA ARG A 230 47.77 48.44 35.01
C ARG A 230 48.99 47.52 34.97
N GLY A 231 48.82 46.31 34.42
CA GLY A 231 49.91 45.40 34.10
C GLY A 231 50.67 45.83 32.83
N MET A 232 51.95 45.45 32.73
CA MET A 232 52.79 45.73 31.55
C MET A 232 52.33 44.92 30.34
N ALA A 233 52.46 45.50 29.14
CA ALA A 233 52.06 44.87 27.88
C ALA A 233 52.85 43.58 27.61
N LYS A 234 52.15 42.46 27.37
CA LYS A 234 52.74 41.21 26.88
C LYS A 234 53.13 41.38 25.40
N LYS A 235 54.26 40.80 24.99
CA LYS A 235 54.69 40.75 23.58
C LYS A 235 53.76 39.86 22.76
N ASP A 236 53.64 40.20 21.47
CA ASP A 236 52.75 39.60 20.48
C ASP A 236 53.02 38.08 20.32
N PRO A 237 51.99 37.21 20.44
CA PRO A 237 52.13 35.76 20.30
C PRO A 237 52.57 35.27 18.91
N LEU A 238 52.55 36.13 17.88
CA LEU A 238 52.88 35.74 16.50
C LEU A 238 54.38 35.48 16.29
N GLU A 239 55.24 36.01 17.16
CA GLU A 239 56.70 35.87 17.06
C GLU A 239 57.20 34.47 17.46
N ASP A 240 56.41 33.73 18.24
CA ASP A 240 56.74 32.36 18.70
C ASP A 240 56.32 31.27 17.68
N MET A 241 55.41 31.59 16.75
CA MET A 241 54.91 30.66 15.73
C MET A 241 55.78 30.58 14.46
N LEU A 242 56.73 31.51 14.27
CA LEU A 242 57.60 31.52 13.09
C LEU A 242 58.90 30.69 13.25
N GLY A 243 59.10 30.07 14.42
CA GLY A 243 60.35 29.35 14.75
C GLY A 243 60.50 27.95 14.18
N TYR A 244 59.44 27.32 13.65
CA TYR A 244 59.50 25.89 13.28
C TYR A 244 58.73 25.57 12.00
N ILE A 245 59.43 25.57 10.86
CA ILE A 245 58.98 24.89 9.64
C ILE A 245 59.79 23.59 9.50
N PRO A 246 59.24 22.41 9.81
CA PRO A 246 59.89 21.15 9.47
C PRO A 246 59.74 20.82 7.98
N VAL A 247 60.86 20.43 7.37
CA VAL A 247 61.03 20.06 5.96
C VAL A 247 60.44 18.66 5.68
N SER A 248 59.82 18.52 4.50
CA SER A 248 59.18 17.29 3.98
C SER A 248 60.13 16.09 3.86
N PRO A 249 59.75 14.88 4.31
CA PRO A 249 60.41 13.64 3.92
C PRO A 249 59.82 13.04 2.64
N LYS A 250 60.65 12.25 1.95
CA LYS A 250 60.43 11.60 0.67
C LYS A 250 59.53 10.35 0.75
N HIS A 251 58.99 10.03 -0.43
CA HIS A 251 58.20 8.89 -0.88
C HIS A 251 58.65 7.53 -0.31
N ASP A 252 57.69 6.74 0.18
CA ASP A 252 57.78 5.28 0.27
C ASP A 252 56.46 4.65 -0.15
N SER A 253 56.57 3.64 -1.01
CA SER A 253 55.48 2.82 -1.53
C SER A 253 55.08 1.77 -0.50
N HIS A 254 53.86 1.87 0.04
CA HIS A 254 53.23 0.78 0.78
C HIS A 254 51.89 0.38 0.15
N LYS A 255 51.77 -0.92 -0.10
CA LYS A 255 50.50 -1.63 -0.30
C LYS A 255 49.62 -1.44 0.93
N GLU A 256 48.38 -1.04 0.75
CA GLU A 256 47.34 -1.16 1.77
C GLU A 256 46.27 -2.15 1.33
N LEU A 257 46.12 -3.18 2.15
CA LEU A 257 44.97 -4.05 2.25
C LEU A 257 44.11 -3.51 3.40
N SER A 258 42.83 -3.28 3.10
CA SER A 258 41.68 -3.24 4.02
C SER A 258 41.51 -2.02 4.96
N GLU A 259 40.46 -1.21 4.75
CA GLU A 259 39.20 -1.32 5.51
C GLU A 259 38.12 -0.28 5.10
N LYS A 260 36.86 -0.74 5.13
CA LYS A 260 35.59 -0.04 5.40
C LYS A 260 34.90 0.84 4.34
N THR A 261 33.91 0.16 3.72
CA THR A 261 32.49 0.57 3.61
C THR A 261 32.18 1.96 3.04
N LYS A 262 32.14 2.01 1.71
CA LYS A 262 31.04 2.66 0.98
C LYS A 262 30.60 1.67 -0.08
N THR A 263 29.42 1.09 0.08
CA THR A 263 28.78 0.17 -0.87
C THR A 263 28.90 0.76 -2.28
N SER A 264 29.56 0.03 -3.17
CA SER A 264 29.76 0.41 -4.56
C SER A 264 28.39 0.62 -5.22
N GLU A 265 28.08 1.87 -5.56
CA GLU A 265 26.78 2.24 -6.11
C GLU A 265 26.69 1.74 -7.55
N ILE A 266 26.07 0.57 -7.74
CA ILE A 266 25.85 -0.01 -9.07
C ILE A 266 24.63 0.60 -9.75
N SER A 267 24.82 1.07 -10.98
CA SER A 267 23.73 1.58 -11.84
C SER A 267 22.79 0.47 -12.31
N ASN A 268 21.57 0.83 -12.72
CA ASN A 268 20.59 -0.13 -13.26
C ASN A 268 21.14 -0.85 -14.51
N GLU A 269 21.87 -0.14 -15.38
CA GLU A 269 22.46 -0.69 -16.60
C GLU A 269 23.56 -1.72 -16.29
N GLN A 270 24.42 -1.42 -15.32
CA GLN A 270 25.46 -2.33 -14.87
C GLN A 270 24.85 -3.58 -14.21
N PHE A 271 23.82 -3.42 -13.39
CA PHE A 271 23.12 -4.55 -12.77
C PHE A 271 22.42 -5.42 -13.82
N GLN A 272 21.84 -4.82 -14.86
CA GLN A 272 21.26 -5.54 -16.00
C GLN A 272 22.32 -6.36 -16.73
N LEU A 273 23.54 -5.85 -16.89
CA LEU A 273 24.64 -6.59 -17.50
C LEU A 273 25.06 -7.79 -16.64
N LEU A 274 25.14 -7.62 -15.32
CA LEU A 274 25.44 -8.73 -14.40
C LEU A 274 24.37 -9.83 -14.48
N LEU A 275 23.08 -9.47 -14.54
CA LEU A 275 22.00 -10.44 -14.71
C LEU A 275 22.10 -11.20 -16.05
N LYS A 276 22.51 -10.53 -17.13
CA LYS A 276 22.80 -11.20 -18.41
C LYS A 276 23.97 -12.19 -18.30
N GLN A 277 24.99 -11.88 -17.49
CA GLN A 277 26.10 -12.79 -17.22
C GLN A 277 25.67 -14.01 -16.38
N VAL A 278 24.73 -13.84 -15.44
CA VAL A 278 24.10 -14.97 -14.73
C VAL A 278 23.31 -15.85 -15.70
N ALA A 279 22.54 -15.24 -16.60
CA ALA A 279 21.80 -15.98 -17.62
C ALA A 279 22.74 -16.76 -18.56
N ALA A 280 23.90 -16.18 -18.89
CA ALA A 280 24.98 -16.82 -19.64
C ALA A 280 25.86 -17.79 -18.80
N GLN A 281 25.52 -18.01 -17.53
CA GLN A 281 26.25 -18.88 -16.60
C GLN A 281 27.71 -18.48 -16.33
N ALA A 282 28.07 -17.22 -16.60
CA ALA A 282 29.40 -16.67 -16.32
C ALA A 282 29.54 -16.11 -14.89
N LYS A 283 28.41 -15.86 -14.22
CA LYS A 283 28.32 -15.36 -12.85
C LYS A 283 27.28 -16.10 -12.04
N THR A 284 27.40 -16.04 -10.73
CA THR A 284 26.44 -16.66 -9.79
C THR A 284 25.76 -15.59 -8.94
N LYS A 285 24.79 -16.00 -8.12
CA LYS A 285 24.13 -15.10 -7.16
C LYS A 285 25.12 -14.45 -6.18
N ASP A 286 26.23 -15.11 -5.87
CA ASP A 286 27.20 -14.65 -4.87
C ASP A 286 27.96 -13.41 -5.34
N ASP A 287 28.07 -13.19 -6.65
CA ASP A 287 28.63 -11.97 -7.24
C ASP A 287 27.82 -10.70 -6.87
N PHE A 288 26.59 -10.86 -6.36
CA PHE A 288 25.72 -9.75 -5.96
C PHE A 288 25.75 -9.48 -4.44
N LYS A 289 26.56 -10.24 -3.69
CA LYS A 289 26.60 -10.19 -2.22
C LYS A 289 26.83 -8.78 -1.67
N GLU A 290 27.68 -8.00 -2.33
CA GLU A 290 28.02 -6.64 -1.92
C GLU A 290 26.86 -5.65 -2.10
N TYR A 291 26.04 -5.83 -3.13
CA TYR A 291 24.91 -4.94 -3.43
C TYR A 291 23.63 -5.31 -2.68
N LEU A 292 23.48 -6.59 -2.35
CA LEU A 292 22.36 -7.17 -1.60
C LEU A 292 22.64 -7.29 -0.10
N CYS A 293 23.82 -6.89 0.34
CA CYS A 293 24.27 -6.98 1.73
C CYS A 293 24.12 -8.40 2.32
N GLY A 294 24.41 -9.40 1.47
CA GLY A 294 24.32 -10.81 1.80
C GLY A 294 22.91 -11.41 1.85
N ASN A 295 21.85 -10.62 1.61
CA ASN A 295 20.48 -11.12 1.59
C ASN A 295 20.02 -11.44 0.15
N PHE A 296 20.06 -12.73 -0.22
CA PHE A 296 19.62 -13.20 -1.55
C PHE A 296 18.13 -13.56 -1.62
N GLU A 297 17.39 -13.40 -0.52
CA GLU A 297 15.95 -13.70 -0.44
C GLU A 297 15.11 -12.43 -0.52
N ILE A 298 15.68 -11.32 -1.00
CA ILE A 298 14.92 -10.10 -1.26
C ILE A 298 13.84 -10.35 -2.32
N PRO A 299 12.67 -9.69 -2.20
CA PRO A 299 11.60 -9.82 -3.19
C PRO A 299 12.01 -9.20 -4.52
N VAL A 300 11.70 -9.92 -5.60
CA VAL A 300 11.81 -9.47 -6.99
C VAL A 300 10.44 -9.55 -7.63
N VAL A 301 9.93 -8.41 -8.08
CA VAL A 301 8.72 -8.33 -8.90
C VAL A 301 9.10 -8.53 -10.36
N VAL A 302 8.68 -9.64 -10.93
CA VAL A 302 8.91 -10.04 -12.31
C VAL A 302 7.66 -9.78 -13.12
N ASN A 303 7.80 -9.01 -14.21
CA ASN A 303 6.77 -8.86 -15.23
C ASN A 303 5.40 -8.33 -14.71
N ASP A 304 5.46 -7.52 -13.64
CA ASP A 304 4.38 -6.83 -12.89
C ASP A 304 3.55 -7.68 -11.91
N ASP A 305 3.46 -9.00 -12.11
CA ASP A 305 2.51 -9.83 -11.37
C ASP A 305 3.14 -10.98 -10.57
N ASN A 306 4.37 -11.39 -10.91
CA ASN A 306 5.02 -12.54 -10.28
C ASN A 306 6.07 -12.07 -9.26
N VAL A 307 5.96 -12.52 -8.01
CA VAL A 307 6.93 -12.19 -6.95
C VAL A 307 7.72 -13.44 -6.60
N MET A 308 9.04 -13.36 -6.74
CA MET A 308 9.96 -14.44 -6.40
C MET A 308 11.19 -13.90 -5.70
N SER A 309 11.98 -14.76 -5.06
CA SER A 309 13.22 -14.31 -4.41
C SER A 309 14.34 -14.09 -5.44
N PHE A 310 15.34 -13.26 -5.12
CA PHE A 310 16.49 -13.04 -6.02
C PHE A 310 17.25 -14.34 -6.34
N SER A 311 17.34 -15.24 -5.37
CA SER A 311 17.89 -16.59 -5.53
C SER A 311 17.10 -17.41 -6.56
N GLU A 312 15.77 -17.33 -6.51
CA GLU A 312 14.88 -18.00 -7.47
C GLU A 312 14.95 -17.36 -8.87
N LEU A 313 15.04 -16.03 -8.95
CA LEU A 313 15.24 -15.31 -10.20
C LEU A 313 16.51 -15.81 -10.90
N CYS A 314 17.65 -15.85 -10.18
CA CYS A 314 18.92 -16.31 -10.72
C CYS A 314 18.83 -17.75 -11.28
N LYS A 315 18.09 -18.64 -10.61
CA LYS A 315 17.83 -19.99 -11.10
C LYS A 315 16.96 -19.99 -12.36
N SER A 316 15.92 -19.16 -12.40
CA SER A 316 14.95 -19.12 -13.51
C SER A 316 15.55 -18.61 -14.83
N ILE A 317 16.52 -17.71 -14.76
CA ILE A 317 17.19 -17.12 -15.94
C ILE A 317 18.45 -17.88 -16.37
N SER A 318 19.00 -18.72 -15.49
CA SER A 318 20.24 -19.46 -15.76
C SER A 318 20.09 -20.35 -16.99
N GLY A 319 21.02 -20.23 -17.95
CA GLY A 319 21.02 -21.00 -19.18
C GLY A 319 20.02 -20.53 -20.24
N LYS A 320 19.34 -19.39 -20.03
CA LYS A 320 18.38 -18.82 -20.99
C LYS A 320 18.91 -17.54 -21.63
N GLN A 321 18.53 -17.28 -22.88
CA GLN A 321 18.73 -15.96 -23.49
C GLN A 321 17.61 -15.02 -23.05
N ILE A 322 17.97 -14.01 -22.26
CA ILE A 322 17.02 -13.04 -21.71
C ILE A 322 17.19 -11.66 -22.36
N LYS A 323 16.08 -10.97 -22.61
CA LYS A 323 16.02 -9.55 -22.99
C LYS A 323 15.27 -8.79 -21.91
N ILE A 324 16.04 -8.13 -21.04
CA ILE A 324 15.51 -7.25 -19.99
C ILE A 324 15.10 -5.93 -20.63
N THR A 325 13.82 -5.56 -20.51
CA THR A 325 13.24 -4.32 -21.05
C THR A 325 13.10 -3.23 -19.99
N PHE A 326 13.04 -3.61 -18.72
CA PHE A 326 12.95 -2.69 -17.59
C PHE A 326 13.62 -3.31 -16.37
N LEU A 327 14.34 -2.50 -15.61
CA LEU A 327 14.93 -2.87 -14.33
C LEU A 327 14.97 -1.63 -13.43
N GLN A 328 14.44 -1.77 -12.22
CA GLN A 328 14.50 -0.76 -11.18
C GLN A 328 14.97 -1.40 -9.87
N LEU A 329 15.99 -0.79 -9.25
CA LEU A 329 16.54 -1.21 -7.97
C LEU A 329 16.05 -0.24 -6.88
N ASN A 330 15.36 -0.75 -5.88
CA ASN A 330 14.94 0.03 -4.71
C ASN A 330 15.90 -0.24 -3.55
N ARG A 331 16.47 0.84 -3.01
CA ARG A 331 17.54 0.78 -2.01
C ARG A 331 17.08 1.36 -0.69
N HIS A 332 17.66 0.87 0.40
CA HIS A 332 17.44 1.44 1.72
C HIS A 332 18.29 2.70 1.91
N GLU A 333 17.70 3.75 2.52
CA GLU A 333 18.31 5.07 2.65
C GLU A 333 19.60 5.08 3.50
N SER A 334 19.72 4.18 4.48
CA SER A 334 20.84 4.22 5.44
C SER A 334 22.07 3.38 5.06
N ASN A 335 21.91 2.32 4.27
CA ASN A 335 22.99 1.37 3.97
C ASN A 335 23.20 1.11 2.47
N ASN A 336 22.38 1.74 1.60
CA ASN A 336 22.43 1.64 0.15
C ASN A 336 22.24 0.21 -0.42
N CYS A 337 21.82 -0.74 0.44
CA CYS A 337 21.55 -2.12 0.07
C CYS A 337 20.27 -2.19 -0.76
N ILE A 338 20.26 -3.02 -1.80
CA ILE A 338 19.06 -3.27 -2.60
C ILE A 338 18.11 -4.14 -1.76
N GLN A 339 16.89 -3.65 -1.54
CA GLN A 339 15.86 -4.34 -0.77
C GLN A 339 14.74 -4.93 -1.64
N ASN A 340 14.53 -4.37 -2.83
CA ASN A 340 13.51 -4.82 -3.77
C ASN A 340 13.96 -4.53 -5.20
N ILE A 341 13.63 -5.42 -6.12
CA ILE A 341 13.96 -5.30 -7.55
C ILE A 341 12.67 -5.45 -8.37
N ASN A 342 12.39 -4.50 -9.26
CA ASN A 342 11.35 -4.66 -10.27
C ASN A 342 12.02 -4.90 -11.63
N ILE A 343 11.69 -6.01 -12.29
CA ILE A 343 12.29 -6.43 -13.55
C ILE A 343 11.21 -6.87 -14.56
N LYS A 344 11.34 -6.42 -15.81
CA LYS A 344 10.58 -6.96 -16.93
C LYS A 344 11.53 -7.56 -17.94
N TYR A 345 11.36 -8.83 -18.27
CA TYR A 345 12.20 -9.52 -19.24
C TYR A 345 11.43 -10.51 -20.08
N LYS A 346 11.97 -10.79 -21.26
CA LYS A 346 11.48 -11.83 -22.17
C LYS A 346 12.56 -12.88 -22.35
N THR A 347 12.16 -14.14 -22.47
CA THR A 347 13.08 -15.24 -22.82
C THR A 347 12.92 -15.59 -24.28
N LYS A 348 14.03 -15.98 -24.93
CA LYS A 348 13.99 -16.42 -26.32
C LYS A 348 13.67 -17.91 -26.37
N LYS A 349 12.52 -18.28 -26.94
CA LYS A 349 12.14 -19.66 -27.23
C LYS A 349 12.12 -19.85 -28.74
N TRP A 350 12.99 -20.71 -29.25
CA TRP A 350 13.24 -20.87 -30.69
C TRP A 350 13.64 -19.54 -31.36
N MET A 351 12.73 -18.91 -32.10
CA MET A 351 12.95 -17.60 -32.75
C MET A 351 12.08 -16.45 -32.20
N ILE A 352 11.31 -16.67 -31.14
CA ILE A 352 10.33 -15.69 -30.63
C ILE A 352 10.67 -15.31 -29.17
N TRP A 353 10.50 -14.03 -28.85
CA TRP A 353 10.61 -13.51 -27.49
C TRP A 353 9.28 -13.67 -26.75
N VAL A 354 9.26 -14.52 -25.73
CA VAL A 354 8.07 -14.85 -24.95
C VAL A 354 8.17 -14.20 -23.56
N LYS A 355 7.06 -13.65 -23.06
CA LYS A 355 6.94 -13.18 -21.67
C LYS A 355 6.81 -14.42 -20.79
N GLU A 356 7.70 -14.54 -19.81
CA GLU A 356 7.66 -15.65 -18.83
C GLU A 356 6.80 -15.27 -17.63
#